data_AF-A0A246F309-F1
#
_entry.id   AF-A0A246F309-F1
#
_cell.length_a   1.000
_cell.length_b   1.000
_cell.length_c   1.000
_cell.angle_alpha   90.00
_cell.angle_beta   90.00
_cell.angle_gamma   90.00
#
_symmetry.space_group_name_H-M   'P 1'
#
loop_
_entity.id
_entity.type
_entity.pdbx_description
1 polymer ?
#
loop_
_entity_poly.entity_id
_entity_poly.type
_entity_poly.pdbx_seq_one_letter_code
_entity_poly.pdbx_strand_id
1 'polypeptide(L)'
;MKYNYDFRDYTGASQKRRVLVAMREMECDTVSRLQARVMHEPDGFAQLLQYLTIPVTEMFRDPEYWVALREHVLPFLKTYPSLKVWVAGCSTGEEVYSLAILLQEEGLLERTIIYATDINPESLEAARRGVFKLE
;
A
#
# COMPACT_ATOMS: atom_id res chain seq x y z
N MET A 1 -20.77 -0.41 12.05
CA MET A 1 -20.62 -0.02 10.63
C MET A 1 -20.51 -1.28 9.79
N LYS A 2 -21.12 -1.31 8.59
CA LYS A 2 -21.18 -2.51 7.70
C LYS A 2 -19.78 -2.94 7.18
N TYR A 3 -18.86 -1.99 7.06
CA TYR A 3 -17.49 -2.19 6.63
C TYR A 3 -16.59 -1.50 7.66
N ASN A 4 -15.67 -2.22 8.30
CA ASN A 4 -14.88 -1.74 9.45
C ASN A 4 -13.74 -0.80 9.04
N TYR A 5 -14.05 0.26 8.30
CA TYR A 5 -13.09 1.21 7.73
C TYR A 5 -13.40 2.63 8.24
N ASP A 6 -12.36 3.35 8.66
CA ASP A 6 -12.47 4.74 9.09
C ASP A 6 -11.49 5.63 8.31
N PHE A 7 -12.04 6.69 7.73
CA PHE A 7 -11.38 7.59 6.81
C PHE A 7 -11.30 9.02 7.36
N ARG A 8 -11.73 9.25 8.61
CA ARG A 8 -11.84 10.58 9.22
C ARG A 8 -10.51 11.28 9.45
N ASP A 9 -9.42 10.53 9.61
CA ASP A 9 -8.07 11.08 9.80
C ASP A 9 -7.37 11.49 8.50
N TYR A 10 -8.00 11.23 7.34
CA TYR A 10 -7.50 11.72 6.05
C TYR A 10 -7.94 13.17 5.81
N THR A 11 -7.11 13.93 5.09
CA THR A 11 -7.45 15.31 4.73
C THR A 11 -8.72 15.37 3.89
N GLY A 12 -9.66 16.25 4.26
CA GLY A 12 -10.95 16.38 3.57
C GLY A 12 -10.81 16.72 2.08
N ALA A 13 -9.78 17.49 1.71
CA ALA A 13 -9.47 17.80 0.32
C ALA A 13 -9.07 16.55 -0.48
N SER A 14 -8.24 15.67 0.10
CA SER A 14 -7.85 14.40 -0.53
C SER A 14 -9.07 13.49 -0.70
N GLN A 15 -9.88 13.35 0.35
CA GLN A 15 -11.07 12.50 0.31
C GLN A 15 -12.10 12.99 -0.70
N LYS A 16 -12.38 14.30 -0.75
CA LYS A 16 -13.29 14.88 -1.74
C LYS A 16 -12.81 14.57 -3.16
N ARG A 17 -11.52 14.74 -3.44
CA ARG A 17 -10.95 14.44 -4.77
C ARG A 17 -11.12 12.97 -5.14
N ARG A 18 -10.86 12.05 -4.21
CA ARG A 18 -11.00 10.59 -4.42
C ARG A 18 -12.46 10.18 -4.63
N VAL A 19 -13.38 10.72 -3.84
CA VAL A 19 -14.83 10.50 -4.03
C VAL A 19 -15.29 11.00 -5.40
N LEU A 20 -14.82 12.16 -5.86
CA LEU A 20 -15.16 12.68 -7.18
C LEU A 20 -14.60 11.82 -8.33
N VAL A 21 -13.42 11.22 -8.15
CA VAL A 21 -12.88 10.23 -9.10
C VAL A 21 -13.76 8.99 -9.09
N ALA A 22 -14.05 8.41 -7.91
CA ALA A 22 -14.90 7.24 -7.79
C ALA A 22 -16.28 7.46 -8.41
N MET A 23 -16.89 8.64 -8.23
CA MET A 23 -18.15 8.99 -8.88
C MET A 23 -18.08 8.93 -10.40
N ARG A 24 -17.00 9.43 -11.01
CA ARG A 24 -16.83 9.37 -12.48
C ARG A 24 -16.63 7.95 -12.97
N GLU A 25 -15.73 7.20 -12.34
CA GLU A 25 -15.36 5.85 -12.77
C GLU A 25 -16.47 4.82 -12.50
N MET A 26 -17.24 5.01 -11.42
CA MET A 26 -18.40 4.18 -11.07
C MET A 26 -19.71 4.73 -11.66
N GLU A 27 -19.64 5.66 -12.61
CA GLU A 27 -20.79 6.22 -13.34
C GLU A 27 -21.92 6.73 -12.42
N CYS A 28 -21.56 7.33 -11.30
CA CYS A 28 -22.48 7.91 -10.33
C CYS A 28 -22.51 9.44 -10.50
N ASP A 29 -23.66 9.96 -10.91
CA ASP A 29 -23.93 11.39 -11.09
C ASP A 29 -23.95 12.18 -9.77
N THR A 30 -24.26 11.52 -8.66
CA THR A 30 -24.37 12.13 -7.32
C THR A 30 -23.72 11.28 -6.23
N VAL A 31 -23.31 11.93 -5.14
CA VAL A 31 -22.82 11.23 -3.94
C VAL A 31 -23.89 10.30 -3.37
N SER A 32 -25.16 10.70 -3.41
CA SER A 32 -26.27 9.85 -2.95
C SER A 32 -26.41 8.57 -3.80
N ARG A 33 -26.19 8.65 -5.11
CA ARG A 33 -26.16 7.46 -5.99
C ARG A 33 -25.00 6.53 -5.64
N LEU A 34 -23.81 7.10 -5.41
CA LEU A 34 -22.64 6.34 -4.95
C LEU A 34 -22.90 5.67 -3.60
N GLN A 35 -23.54 6.36 -2.65
CA GLN A 35 -23.94 5.78 -1.36
C GLN A 35 -24.91 4.61 -1.54
N ALA A 36 -25.95 4.78 -2.37
CA ALA A 36 -26.90 3.70 -2.65
C ALA A 36 -26.20 2.46 -3.23
N ARG A 37 -25.28 2.67 -4.17
CA ARG A 37 -24.45 1.62 -4.77
C ARG A 37 -23.64 0.86 -3.73
N VAL A 38 -22.91 1.55 -2.87
CA VAL A 38 -22.14 0.95 -1.76
C VAL A 38 -23.02 0.18 -0.76
N MET A 39 -24.25 0.65 -0.53
CA MET A 39 -25.15 0.05 0.46
C MET A 39 -25.89 -1.19 -0.07
N HIS A 40 -26.23 -1.21 -1.36
CA HIS A 40 -27.12 -2.22 -1.94
C HIS A 40 -26.43 -3.19 -2.91
N GLU A 41 -25.30 -2.82 -3.52
CA GLU A 41 -24.55 -3.72 -4.40
C GLU A 41 -23.47 -4.46 -3.60
N PRO A 42 -23.33 -5.79 -3.76
CA PRO A 42 -22.33 -6.58 -3.04
C PRO A 42 -20.89 -6.07 -3.18
N ASP A 43 -20.52 -5.66 -4.39
CA ASP A 43 -19.15 -5.24 -4.73
C ASP A 43 -18.92 -3.72 -4.63
N GLY A 44 -19.98 -2.95 -4.37
CA GLY A 44 -19.93 -1.48 -4.45
C GLY A 44 -18.90 -0.87 -3.50
N PHE A 45 -18.75 -1.41 -2.29
CA PHE A 45 -17.74 -0.95 -1.34
C PHE A 45 -16.32 -1.31 -1.78
N ALA A 46 -16.11 -2.54 -2.29
CA ALA A 46 -14.79 -2.99 -2.73
C ALA A 46 -14.27 -2.13 -3.89
N GLN A 47 -15.14 -1.80 -4.85
CA GLN A 47 -14.82 -0.88 -5.95
C GLN A 47 -14.49 0.52 -5.44
N LEU A 48 -15.28 1.07 -4.51
CA LEU A 48 -15.00 2.39 -3.94
C LEU A 48 -13.64 2.41 -3.21
N LEU A 49 -13.29 1.33 -2.51
CA LEU A 49 -12.03 1.23 -1.76
C LEU A 49 -10.80 1.39 -2.66
N GLN A 50 -10.86 0.93 -3.92
CA GLN A 50 -9.78 1.10 -4.90
C GLN A 50 -9.45 2.58 -5.17
N TYR A 51 -10.46 3.45 -5.18
CA TYR A 51 -10.27 4.89 -5.40
C TYR A 51 -9.95 5.65 -4.10
N LEU A 52 -10.41 5.14 -2.96
CA LEU A 52 -10.12 5.72 -1.66
C LEU A 52 -8.72 5.39 -1.15
N THR A 53 -8.04 4.40 -1.71
CA THR A 53 -6.64 4.09 -1.42
C THR A 53 -5.74 4.64 -2.55
N ILE A 54 -4.50 5.03 -2.25
CA ILE A 54 -3.55 5.47 -3.30
C ILE A 54 -2.65 4.27 -3.62
N PRO A 55 -2.78 3.64 -4.79
CA PRO A 55 -1.75 2.73 -5.29
C PRO A 55 -0.74 3.54 -6.09
N VAL A 56 0.19 4.21 -5.40
CA VAL A 56 1.39 4.75 -6.06
C VAL A 56 2.57 4.38 -5.20
N THR A 57 3.27 3.35 -5.64
CA THR A 57 4.55 2.94 -5.11
C THR A 57 5.43 2.56 -6.31
N GLU A 58 6.71 2.80 -6.18
CA GLU A 58 7.71 2.51 -7.20
C GLU A 58 8.92 1.89 -6.50
N MET A 59 9.70 1.12 -7.25
CA MET A 59 10.90 0.51 -6.71
C MET A 59 11.86 1.61 -6.25
N PHE A 60 12.37 1.48 -5.03
CA PHE A 60 13.28 2.45 -4.41
C PHE A 60 12.78 3.90 -4.41
N ARG A 61 11.47 4.09 -4.20
CA ARG A 61 10.88 5.43 -4.01
C ARG A 61 11.67 6.23 -2.98
N ASP A 62 11.96 7.49 -3.30
CA ASP A 62 12.80 8.40 -2.51
C ASP A 62 14.20 7.80 -2.23
N PRO A 63 15.11 7.79 -3.22
CA PRO A 63 16.41 7.10 -3.11
C PRO A 63 17.23 7.49 -1.88
N GLU A 64 17.15 8.75 -1.42
CA GLU A 64 17.85 9.21 -0.22
C GLU A 64 17.40 8.46 1.05
N TYR A 65 16.13 8.04 1.13
CA TYR A 65 15.64 7.22 2.25
C TYR A 65 16.34 5.86 2.29
N TRP A 66 16.51 5.21 1.14
CA TRP A 66 17.17 3.91 1.05
C TRP A 66 18.67 4.00 1.34
N VAL A 67 19.32 5.08 0.90
CA VAL A 67 20.72 5.37 1.24
C VAL A 67 20.85 5.55 2.75
N ALA A 68 20.02 6.39 3.37
CA ALA A 68 20.05 6.61 4.81
C ALA A 68 19.77 5.33 5.60
N LEU A 69 18.83 4.49 5.16
CA LEU A 69 18.54 3.19 5.76
C LEU A 69 19.79 2.29 5.71
N ARG A 70 20.45 2.21 4.55
CA ARG A 70 21.68 1.43 4.36
C ARG A 70 22.82 1.92 5.23
N GLU A 71 23.05 3.23 5.31
CA GLU A 71 24.20 3.81 5.99
C GLU A 71 24.04 3.87 7.51
N HIS A 72 22.82 4.11 8.00
CA HIS A 72 22.58 4.42 9.41
C HIS A 72 21.88 3.29 10.18
N VAL A 73 21.06 2.48 9.53
CA VAL A 73 20.23 1.47 10.21
C VAL A 73 20.76 0.07 10.03
N LEU A 74 21.07 -0.33 8.79
CA LEU A 74 21.51 -1.71 8.50
C LEU A 74 22.81 -2.13 9.21
N PRO A 75 23.81 -1.27 9.46
CA PRO A 75 25.00 -1.65 10.22
C PRO A 75 24.65 -2.10 11.65
N PHE A 76 23.65 -1.47 12.26
CA PHE A 76 23.14 -1.87 13.56
C PHE A 76 22.32 -3.16 13.47
N LEU A 77 21.46 -3.30 12.46
CA LEU A 77 20.69 -4.54 12.28
C LEU A 77 21.58 -5.77 12.02
N LYS A 78 22.78 -5.59 11.46
CA LYS A 78 23.77 -6.67 11.29
C LYS A 78 24.19 -7.35 12.58
N THR A 79 24.10 -6.67 13.73
CA THR A 79 24.49 -7.25 15.02
C THR A 79 23.43 -8.21 15.59
N TYR A 80 22.21 -8.23 15.03
CA TYR A 80 21.13 -9.08 15.51
C TYR A 80 21.12 -10.43 14.81
N PRO A 81 20.86 -11.54 15.54
CA PRO A 81 20.85 -12.89 14.95
C PRO A 81 19.65 -13.15 14.03
N SER A 82 18.56 -12.40 14.19
CA SER A 82 17.37 -12.46 13.33
C SER A 82 16.63 -11.12 13.37
N LEU A 83 15.88 -10.84 12.30
CA LEU A 83 15.18 -9.58 12.11
C LEU A 83 13.70 -9.84 11.80
N LYS A 84 12.85 -8.92 12.26
CA LYS A 84 11.44 -8.85 11.88
C LYS A 84 11.15 -7.42 11.47
N VAL A 85 10.79 -7.23 10.21
CA VAL A 85 10.48 -5.92 9.66
C VAL A 85 9.01 -5.90 9.25
N TRP A 86 8.32 -4.80 9.52
CA TRP A 86 6.94 -4.60 9.13
C TRP A 86 6.83 -3.42 8.17
N VAL A 87 6.35 -3.71 6.96
CA VAL A 87 5.98 -2.74 5.93
C VAL A 87 4.47 -2.50 6.01
N ALA A 88 4.10 -1.36 6.58
CA ALA A 88 2.71 -0.97 6.80
C ALA A 88 2.21 -0.09 5.63
N GLY A 89 1.19 -0.56 4.90
CA GLY A 89 0.73 0.09 3.68
C GLY A 89 1.60 -0.26 2.48
N CYS A 90 1.87 -1.55 2.26
CA CYS A 90 2.81 -1.99 1.22
C CYS A 90 2.33 -1.76 -0.22
N SER A 91 1.06 -1.38 -0.42
CA SER A 91 0.45 -1.20 -1.72
C SER A 91 0.71 -2.41 -2.63
N THR A 92 1.15 -2.21 -3.87
CA THR A 92 1.44 -3.26 -4.86
C THR A 92 2.79 -3.97 -4.65
N GLY A 93 3.50 -3.69 -3.56
CA GLY A 93 4.64 -4.46 -3.07
C GLY A 93 6.03 -3.90 -3.39
N GLU A 94 6.13 -2.85 -4.19
CA GLU A 94 7.41 -2.30 -4.66
C GLU A 94 8.36 -1.94 -3.50
N GLU A 95 7.85 -1.35 -2.42
CA GLU A 95 8.64 -1.05 -1.22
C GLU A 95 9.13 -2.33 -0.51
N VAL A 96 8.30 -3.37 -0.46
CA VAL A 96 8.64 -4.67 0.16
C VAL A 96 9.78 -5.33 -0.60
N TYR A 97 9.71 -5.32 -1.94
CA TYR A 97 10.77 -5.88 -2.78
C TYR A 97 12.03 -5.03 -2.77
N SER A 98 11.91 -3.70 -2.74
CA SER A 98 13.06 -2.79 -2.60
C SER A 98 13.80 -3.05 -1.29
N LEU A 99 13.07 -3.21 -0.18
CA LEU A 99 13.64 -3.60 1.11
C LEU A 99 14.28 -5.00 1.04
N ALA A 100 13.62 -5.98 0.42
CA ALA A 100 14.17 -7.32 0.30
C ALA A 100 15.48 -7.34 -0.50
N ILE A 101 15.55 -6.60 -1.61
CA ILE A 101 16.77 -6.43 -2.42
C ILE A 101 17.87 -5.80 -1.57
N LEU A 102 17.57 -4.68 -0.89
CA LEU A 102 18.55 -4.01 -0.03
C LEU A 102 19.07 -4.95 1.09
N LEU A 103 18.19 -5.69 1.74
CA LEU A 103 18.58 -6.66 2.77
C LEU A 103 19.39 -7.82 2.17
N GLN A 104 19.11 -8.24 0.94
CA GLN A 104 19.89 -9.27 0.26
C GLN A 104 21.30 -8.78 -0.05
N GLU A 105 21.44 -7.57 -0.57
CA GLU A 105 22.74 -6.94 -0.85
C GLU A 105 23.60 -6.80 0.41
N GLU A 106 22.96 -6.58 1.56
CA GLU A 106 23.63 -6.45 2.87
C GLU A 106 23.80 -7.78 3.63
N GLY A 107 23.41 -8.91 3.03
CA GLY A 107 23.53 -10.25 3.62
C GLY A 107 22.61 -10.49 4.82
N LEU A 108 21.49 -9.78 4.89
CA LEU A 108 20.51 -9.81 6.00
C LEU A 108 19.23 -10.58 5.67
N LEU A 109 18.90 -10.76 4.39
CA LEU A 109 17.58 -11.27 4.00
C LEU A 109 17.28 -12.67 4.54
N GLU A 110 18.25 -13.60 4.50
CA GLU A 110 18.04 -15.00 4.92
C GLU A 110 17.56 -15.16 6.38
N ARG A 111 17.88 -14.20 7.24
CA ARG A 111 17.50 -14.20 8.66
C ARG A 111 16.43 -13.15 9.00
N THR A 112 15.79 -12.58 7.98
CA THR A 112 14.77 -11.55 8.13
C THR A 112 13.39 -12.08 7.75
N ILE A 113 12.40 -11.84 8.61
CA ILE A 113 10.99 -12.02 8.28
C ILE A 113 10.42 -10.64 7.96
N ILE A 114 9.87 -10.47 6.76
CA ILE A 114 9.19 -9.25 6.33
C ILE A 114 7.68 -9.49 6.41
N TYR A 115 7.00 -8.72 7.24
CA TYR A 115 5.54 -8.62 7.26
C TYR A 115 5.14 -7.47 6.36
N ALA A 116 4.31 -7.73 5.35
CA ALA A 116 3.74 -6.71 4.48
C ALA A 116 2.23 -6.70 4.66
N THR A 117 1.66 -5.53 4.97
CA THR A 117 0.22 -5.39 5.20
C THR A 117 -0.32 -4.21 4.41
N ASP A 118 -1.50 -4.36 3.84
CA ASP A 118 -2.25 -3.27 3.21
C ASP A 118 -3.74 -3.42 3.53
N ILE A 119 -4.46 -2.32 3.46
CA ILE A 119 -5.91 -2.28 3.64
C ILE A 119 -6.65 -2.72 2.37
N ASN A 120 -5.98 -2.66 1.21
CA ASN A 120 -6.51 -3.01 -0.09
C ASN A 120 -6.12 -4.47 -0.47
N PRO A 121 -7.07 -5.41 -0.49
CA PRO A 121 -6.81 -6.80 -0.84
C PRO A 121 -6.27 -6.98 -2.27
N GLU A 122 -6.69 -6.14 -3.23
CA GLU A 122 -6.22 -6.24 -4.62
C GLU A 122 -4.74 -5.85 -4.73
N SER A 123 -4.31 -4.85 -3.95
CA SER A 123 -2.90 -4.47 -3.85
C SER A 123 -2.07 -5.58 -3.22
N LEU A 124 -2.57 -6.24 -2.17
CA LEU A 124 -1.90 -7.40 -1.57
C LEU A 124 -1.75 -8.57 -2.55
N GLU A 125 -2.75 -8.83 -3.38
CA GLU A 125 -2.66 -9.87 -4.41
C GLU A 125 -1.68 -9.50 -5.52
N ALA A 126 -1.58 -8.21 -5.89
CA ALA A 126 -0.54 -7.74 -6.80
C ALA A 126 0.87 -7.91 -6.20
N ALA A 127 1.06 -7.49 -4.95
CA ALA A 127 2.31 -7.68 -4.21
C ALA A 127 2.72 -9.14 -4.13
N ARG A 128 1.76 -10.05 -3.85
CA ARG A 128 2.00 -11.49 -3.78
C ARG A 128 2.47 -12.08 -5.11
N ARG A 129 1.98 -11.56 -6.24
CA ARG A 129 2.41 -12.01 -7.58
C ARG A 129 3.85 -11.59 -7.88
N GLY A 130 4.31 -10.45 -7.35
CA GLY A 130 5.68 -9.97 -7.55
C GLY A 130 6.04 -9.67 -9.01
N VAL A 131 5.05 -9.29 -9.83
CA VAL A 131 5.24 -8.96 -11.24
C VAL A 131 5.16 -7.45 -11.40
N PHE A 132 6.27 -6.83 -11.78
CA PHE A 132 6.40 -5.39 -11.99
C PHE A 132 6.62 -5.07 -13.46
N LYS A 133 6.18 -3.89 -13.90
CA LYS A 133 6.41 -3.43 -15.27
C LYS A 133 7.86 -2.98 -15.44
N LEU A 134 8.44 -3.31 -16.59
CA LEU A 134 9.64 -2.67 -17.12
C LEU A 134 9.16 -1.44 -17.87
N GLU A 135 9.02 -0.30 -17.22
CA GLU A 135 8.85 0.97 -17.93
C GLU A 135 10.21 1.54 -18.34
#